data_AF-A0A2P4XHM9-F1
#
_entry.id   AF-A0A2P4XHM9-F1
#
_cell.length_a   1.000
_cell.length_b   1.000
_cell.length_c   1.000
_cell.angle_alpha   90.00
_cell.angle_beta   90.00
_cell.angle_gamma   90.00
#
_symmetry.space_group_name_H-M   'P 1'
#
loop_
_entity.id
_entity.type
_entity.pdbx_description
1 polymer ?
#
loop_
_entity_poly.entity_id
_entity_poly.type
_entity_poly.pdbx_seq_one_letter_code
_entity_poly.pdbx_strand_id
1 'polypeptide(L)'
;MAPRVEPPSNMRSPTASKKRMKKFRDVVSPLDPADARSGVHSSEFRGMYNLAMLSGVLYVFTTLFTNLLTRKDPADLKLLLSVFYSTHLLEVFATFACQALYAYTALIPVYMAGTDKFSNRLLINIVHHTLQSLLFFFTIVCIVWRDWNLIHAVSAFIEGLVLLMKMHSYIRTKLEISRTEQKPPSPDIKDYTMYLLIPSLVYEPKFPRTDRIRWGYIVEKAFSAIMGISMLYIIVTTHVIPRLEDSGTVNPALSIVSLLLPFLGCYLLTWFIIFECICNGFAEVTYLADRDFYAV
;
A
#
# COMPACT_ATOMS: atom_id res chain seq x y z
N MET A 1 37.89 -56.24 -31.75
CA MET A 1 37.85 -54.81 -31.40
C MET A 1 36.70 -54.19 -32.18
N ALA A 2 35.52 -54.11 -31.56
CA ALA A 2 34.31 -53.55 -32.16
C ALA A 2 33.89 -52.32 -31.32
N PRO A 3 33.64 -51.15 -31.92
CA PRO A 3 33.34 -49.95 -31.18
C PRO A 3 31.90 -49.96 -30.64
N ARG A 4 31.77 -49.57 -29.37
CA ARG A 4 30.52 -49.45 -28.62
C ARG A 4 29.74 -48.23 -29.13
N VAL A 5 28.53 -48.44 -29.63
CA VAL A 5 27.61 -47.37 -30.07
C VAL A 5 26.97 -46.76 -28.81
N GLU A 6 27.25 -45.49 -28.54
CA GLU A 6 26.57 -44.71 -27.50
C GLU A 6 25.19 -44.26 -28.01
N PRO A 7 24.11 -44.35 -27.20
CA PRO A 7 22.81 -43.83 -27.59
C PRO A 7 22.77 -42.29 -27.52
N PRO A 8 21.99 -41.62 -28.38
CA PRO A 8 21.98 -40.17 -28.47
C PRO A 8 21.35 -39.51 -27.25
N SER A 9 21.87 -38.30 -27.00
CA SER A 9 21.58 -37.36 -25.92
C SER A 9 20.11 -37.30 -25.46
N ASN A 10 19.96 -37.37 -24.13
CA ASN A 10 18.75 -36.99 -23.42
C ASN A 10 18.21 -35.65 -23.94
N MET A 11 17.07 -35.69 -24.62
CA MET A 11 16.20 -34.52 -24.79
C MET A 11 15.80 -34.03 -23.40
N ARG A 12 16.49 -33.00 -22.91
CA ARG A 12 15.95 -32.18 -21.82
C ARG A 12 14.72 -31.48 -22.37
N SER A 13 13.56 -31.99 -22.01
CA SER A 13 12.31 -31.24 -22.13
C SER A 13 12.50 -29.90 -21.40
N PRO A 14 12.19 -28.75 -22.02
CA PRO A 14 12.14 -27.51 -21.29
C PRO A 14 10.84 -27.54 -20.49
N THR A 15 10.87 -28.20 -19.33
CA THR A 15 9.97 -27.85 -18.24
C THR A 15 10.39 -26.48 -17.71
N ALA A 16 10.14 -25.47 -18.54
CA ALA A 16 10.09 -24.10 -18.10
C ALA A 16 9.02 -24.08 -17.02
N SER A 17 9.48 -23.99 -15.77
CA SER A 17 8.68 -23.56 -14.64
C SER A 17 7.94 -22.30 -15.06
N LYS A 18 6.69 -22.45 -15.52
CA LYS A 18 5.75 -21.35 -15.60
C LYS A 18 5.57 -20.91 -14.17
N LYS A 19 6.41 -19.97 -13.71
CA LYS A 19 6.25 -19.25 -12.45
C LYS A 19 4.77 -18.92 -12.36
N ARG A 20 4.07 -19.57 -11.44
CA ARG A 20 2.62 -19.50 -11.34
C ARG A 20 2.30 -18.06 -10.91
N MET A 21 2.03 -17.19 -11.88
CA MET A 21 1.61 -15.81 -11.58
C MET A 21 0.41 -15.90 -10.64
N LYS A 22 0.42 -15.10 -9.55
CA LYS A 22 -0.73 -15.02 -8.64
C LYS A 22 -1.92 -14.58 -9.49
N LYS A 23 -2.89 -15.47 -9.65
CA LYS A 23 -4.15 -15.12 -10.31
C LYS A 23 -5.04 -14.48 -9.26
N PHE A 24 -5.53 -13.28 -9.55
CA PHE A 24 -6.50 -12.61 -8.70
C PHE A 24 -7.77 -13.45 -8.59
N ARG A 25 -8.34 -13.55 -7.38
CA ARG A 25 -9.52 -14.37 -7.07
C ARG A 25 -10.44 -13.59 -6.13
N ASP A 26 -11.71 -13.97 -6.08
CA ASP A 26 -12.60 -13.50 -5.01
C ASP A 26 -12.15 -14.16 -3.70
N VAL A 27 -11.41 -13.39 -2.88
CA VAL A 27 -10.86 -13.81 -1.59
C VAL A 27 -11.14 -12.69 -0.61
N VAL A 28 -11.65 -13.06 0.56
CA VAL A 28 -11.99 -12.16 1.64
C VAL A 28 -10.74 -11.90 2.50
N SER A 29 -10.62 -10.70 3.05
CA SER A 29 -9.51 -10.41 3.96
C SER A 29 -9.59 -11.31 5.20
N PRO A 30 -8.47 -11.93 5.64
CA PRO A 30 -8.51 -12.90 6.73
C PRO A 30 -8.89 -12.35 8.12
N LEU A 31 -8.72 -11.04 8.35
CA LEU A 31 -9.08 -10.39 9.61
C LEU A 31 -10.37 -9.58 9.55
N ASP A 32 -11.22 -9.87 8.57
CA ASP A 32 -12.45 -9.13 8.31
C ASP A 32 -13.64 -9.67 9.12
N PRO A 33 -14.06 -9.03 10.22
CA PRO A 33 -15.18 -9.52 11.02
C PRO A 33 -16.53 -9.40 10.29
N ALA A 34 -16.64 -8.53 9.28
CA ALA A 34 -17.89 -8.23 8.58
C ALA A 34 -18.31 -9.31 7.56
N ASP A 35 -17.39 -10.17 7.13
CA ASP A 35 -17.66 -11.27 6.21
C ASP A 35 -17.49 -12.61 6.93
N ALA A 36 -18.55 -13.42 6.96
CA ALA A 36 -18.56 -14.72 7.63
C ALA A 36 -17.55 -15.73 7.05
N ARG A 37 -17.06 -15.52 5.82
CA ARG A 37 -16.02 -16.35 5.18
C ARG A 37 -14.62 -16.03 5.69
N SER A 38 -14.44 -14.97 6.47
CA SER A 38 -13.14 -14.55 6.97
C SER A 38 -12.54 -15.52 7.99
N GLY A 39 -11.21 -15.60 8.00
CA GLY A 39 -10.44 -16.48 8.88
C GLY A 39 -10.70 -16.26 10.37
N VAL A 40 -11.09 -15.03 10.76
CA VAL A 40 -11.47 -14.68 12.14
C VAL A 40 -12.65 -15.51 12.65
N HIS A 41 -13.60 -15.89 11.80
CA HIS A 41 -14.76 -16.69 12.22
C HIS A 41 -14.43 -18.19 12.30
N SER A 42 -13.48 -18.67 11.50
CA SER A 42 -13.03 -20.06 11.50
C SER A 42 -11.98 -20.39 12.56
N SER A 43 -11.30 -19.38 13.11
CA SER A 43 -10.19 -19.56 14.05
C SER A 43 -10.67 -19.79 15.49
N GLU A 44 -10.04 -20.73 16.19
CA GLU A 44 -10.24 -20.95 17.64
C GLU A 44 -9.85 -19.71 18.47
N PHE A 45 -9.02 -18.83 17.90
CA PHE A 45 -8.49 -17.63 18.54
C PHE A 45 -9.35 -16.37 18.35
N ARG A 46 -10.57 -16.50 17.82
CA ARG A 46 -11.51 -15.38 17.65
C ARG A 46 -11.68 -14.53 18.92
N GLY A 47 -11.68 -15.18 20.09
CA GLY A 47 -11.76 -14.50 21.38
C GLY A 47 -10.61 -13.51 21.63
N MET A 48 -9.38 -13.86 21.24
CA MET A 48 -8.23 -12.98 21.39
C MET A 48 -8.31 -11.76 20.46
N TYR A 49 -8.78 -11.95 19.23
CA TYR A 49 -9.03 -10.84 18.30
C TYR A 49 -10.06 -9.85 18.88
N ASN A 50 -11.22 -10.36 19.32
CA ASN A 50 -12.26 -9.52 19.92
C ASN A 50 -11.76 -8.80 21.17
N LEU A 51 -11.01 -9.49 22.03
CA LEU A 51 -10.41 -8.91 23.22
C LEU A 51 -9.43 -7.79 22.86
N ALA A 52 -8.57 -7.98 21.85
CA ALA A 52 -7.63 -6.96 21.40
C ALA A 52 -8.35 -5.71 20.88
N MET A 53 -9.39 -5.89 20.05
CA MET A 53 -10.19 -4.78 19.52
C MET A 53 -10.92 -4.02 20.64
N LEU A 54 -11.58 -4.74 21.56
CA LEU A 54 -12.26 -4.13 22.71
C LEU A 54 -11.27 -3.42 23.64
N SER A 55 -10.11 -4.01 23.89
CA SER A 55 -9.07 -3.41 24.72
C SER A 55 -8.52 -2.13 24.08
N GLY A 56 -8.31 -2.11 22.77
CA GLY A 56 -7.90 -0.91 22.04
C GLY A 56 -8.93 0.21 22.14
N VAL A 57 -10.21 -0.13 21.94
CA VAL A 57 -11.33 0.83 22.09
C VAL A 57 -11.39 1.37 23.52
N LEU A 58 -11.39 0.49 24.53
CA LEU A 58 -11.42 0.88 25.93
C LEU A 58 -10.21 1.72 26.32
N TYR A 59 -9.02 1.42 25.80
CA TYR A 59 -7.81 2.20 26.02
C TYR A 59 -7.98 3.64 25.52
N VAL A 60 -8.41 3.82 24.27
CA VAL A 60 -8.66 5.15 23.69
C VAL A 60 -9.70 5.92 24.52
N PHE A 61 -10.84 5.29 24.81
CA PHE A 61 -11.90 5.93 25.61
C PHE A 61 -11.43 6.31 27.01
N THR A 62 -10.74 5.41 27.71
CA THR A 62 -10.25 5.66 29.07
C THR A 62 -9.23 6.78 29.08
N THR A 63 -8.31 6.83 28.10
CA THR A 63 -7.33 7.90 28.01
C THR A 63 -8.01 9.25 27.72
N LEU A 64 -8.93 9.32 26.75
CA LEU A 64 -9.66 10.55 26.45
C LEU A 64 -10.48 11.04 27.66
N PHE A 65 -11.17 10.12 28.34
CA PHE A 65 -11.95 10.44 29.53
C PHE A 65 -11.07 10.91 30.69
N THR A 66 -9.94 10.24 30.92
CA THR A 66 -8.97 10.63 31.96
C THR A 66 -8.39 12.01 31.68
N ASN A 67 -8.04 12.30 30.42
CA ASN A 67 -7.56 13.62 30.01
C ASN A 67 -8.62 14.71 30.22
N LEU A 68 -9.89 14.44 29.85
CA LEU A 68 -11.00 15.36 30.10
C LEU A 68 -11.19 15.66 31.59
N LEU A 69 -11.12 14.64 32.45
CA LEU A 69 -11.30 14.82 33.89
C LEU A 69 -10.11 15.54 34.55
N THR A 70 -8.88 15.26 34.13
CA THR A 70 -7.67 15.77 34.79
C THR A 70 -7.18 17.10 34.22
N ARG A 71 -7.21 17.27 32.89
CA ARG A 71 -6.65 18.42 32.17
C ARG A 71 -7.71 19.37 31.62
N LYS A 72 -8.99 19.02 31.69
CA LYS A 72 -10.14 19.71 31.03
C LYS A 72 -10.09 19.72 29.49
N ASP A 73 -8.99 19.27 28.90
CA ASP A 73 -8.81 19.07 27.46
C ASP A 73 -8.68 17.58 27.11
N PRO A 74 -9.38 17.08 26.07
CA PRO A 74 -9.42 15.65 25.75
C PRO A 74 -8.09 15.07 25.22
N ALA A 75 -7.31 15.87 24.50
CA ALA A 75 -6.03 15.47 23.94
C ALA A 75 -5.17 16.72 23.68
N ASP A 76 -3.85 16.62 23.86
CA ASP A 76 -2.94 17.63 23.33
C ASP A 76 -2.93 17.48 21.81
N LEU A 77 -3.62 18.36 21.08
CA LEU A 77 -3.75 18.31 19.62
C LEU A 77 -2.61 19.05 18.90
N LYS A 78 -1.58 19.55 19.60
CA LYS A 78 -0.51 20.34 18.98
C LYS A 78 0.20 19.60 17.85
N LEU A 79 0.52 18.32 18.06
CA LEU A 79 1.16 17.51 17.03
C LEU A 79 0.23 17.35 15.81
N LEU A 80 -1.05 17.06 16.04
CA LEU A 80 -2.05 16.90 14.98
C LEU A 80 -2.25 18.22 14.20
N LEU A 81 -2.43 19.34 14.90
CA LEU A 81 -2.60 20.65 14.29
C LEU A 81 -1.34 21.11 13.53
N SER A 82 -0.15 20.82 14.06
CA SER A 82 1.13 21.09 13.37
C SER A 82 1.23 20.35 12.04
N VAL A 83 0.73 19.11 11.98
CA VAL A 83 0.74 18.30 10.77
C VAL A 83 -0.38 18.73 9.81
N PHE A 84 -1.62 18.83 10.28
CA PHE A 84 -2.79 18.97 9.40
C PHE A 84 -3.25 20.40 9.13
N TYR A 85 -2.91 21.37 9.99
CA TYR A 85 -3.29 22.78 9.83
C TYR A 85 -2.12 23.65 9.33
N SER A 86 -1.21 23.05 8.56
CA SER A 86 -0.07 23.74 7.97
C SER A 86 -0.29 23.97 6.47
N THR A 87 0.24 25.09 5.95
CA THR A 87 0.32 25.33 4.50
C THR A 87 1.07 24.22 3.76
N HIS A 88 2.00 23.53 4.45
CA HIS A 88 2.72 22.39 3.91
C HIS A 88 1.80 21.21 3.55
N LEU A 89 0.67 21.02 4.21
CA LEU A 89 -0.29 19.97 3.83
C LEU A 89 -0.85 20.20 2.42
N LEU A 90 -1.17 21.45 2.09
CA LEU A 90 -1.65 21.82 0.75
C LEU A 90 -0.57 21.60 -0.31
N GLU A 91 0.69 21.90 0.00
CA GLU A 91 1.82 21.64 -0.90
C GLU A 91 2.00 20.13 -1.17
N VAL A 92 1.81 19.29 -0.15
CA VAL A 92 1.89 17.83 -0.28
C VAL A 92 0.76 17.31 -1.16
N PHE A 93 -0.48 17.76 -0.94
CA PHE A 93 -1.60 17.37 -1.81
C PHE A 93 -1.44 17.85 -3.25
N ALA A 94 -0.90 19.05 -3.46
CA ALA A 94 -0.53 19.51 -4.80
C ALA A 94 0.55 18.60 -5.43
N THR A 95 1.52 18.15 -4.64
CA THR A 95 2.55 17.20 -5.08
C THR A 95 1.93 15.85 -5.46
N PHE A 96 0.99 15.33 -4.67
CA PHE A 96 0.28 14.09 -4.99
C PHE A 96 -0.50 14.22 -6.30
N ALA A 97 -1.20 15.34 -6.49
CA ALA A 97 -1.92 15.61 -7.74
C ALA A 97 -0.96 15.66 -8.94
N CYS A 98 0.20 16.33 -8.81
CA CYS A 98 1.24 16.37 -9.84
C CYS A 98 1.80 14.98 -10.14
N GLN A 99 2.11 14.17 -9.11
CA GLN A 99 2.61 12.81 -9.27
C GLN A 99 1.55 11.92 -9.96
N ALA A 100 0.30 11.99 -9.54
CA ALA A 100 -0.81 11.24 -10.13
C ALA A 100 -1.06 11.63 -11.60
N LEU A 101 -1.02 12.93 -11.93
CA LEU A 101 -1.09 13.41 -13.31
C LEU A 101 0.10 12.93 -14.14
N TYR A 102 1.31 12.98 -13.58
CA TYR A 102 2.51 12.49 -14.25
C TYR A 102 2.44 10.97 -14.50
N ALA A 103 1.80 10.19 -13.62
CA ALA A 103 1.67 8.75 -13.81
C ALA A 103 0.97 8.38 -15.14
N TYR A 104 0.08 9.24 -15.67
CA TYR A 104 -0.55 9.04 -16.98
C TYR A 104 0.44 9.03 -18.16
N THR A 105 1.67 9.53 -17.96
CA THR A 105 2.75 9.37 -18.96
C THR A 105 3.09 7.91 -19.24
N ALA A 106 2.69 6.97 -18.37
CA ALA A 106 2.81 5.54 -18.63
C ALA A 106 2.02 5.06 -19.87
N LEU A 107 1.05 5.84 -20.34
CA LEU A 107 0.34 5.54 -21.59
C LEU A 107 1.21 5.78 -22.83
N ILE A 108 2.27 6.59 -22.73
CA ILE A 108 3.15 6.94 -23.87
C ILE A 108 3.90 5.70 -24.40
N PRO A 109 4.65 4.92 -23.59
CA PRO A 109 5.30 3.70 -24.07
C PRO A 109 4.32 2.68 -24.65
N VAL A 110 3.11 2.59 -24.10
CA VAL A 110 2.05 1.70 -24.58
C VAL A 110 1.55 2.17 -25.94
N TYR A 111 1.30 3.47 -26.13
CA TYR A 111 0.90 4.04 -27.42
C TYR A 111 2.01 3.86 -28.47
N MET A 112 3.27 4.12 -28.12
CA MET A 112 4.41 3.92 -29.04
C MET A 112 4.50 2.50 -29.57
N ALA A 113 4.23 1.50 -28.72
CA ALA A 113 4.21 0.09 -29.10
C ALA A 113 3.09 -0.27 -30.09
N GLY A 114 2.00 0.51 -30.13
CA GLY A 114 0.91 0.34 -31.09
C GLY A 114 1.16 1.02 -32.45
N THR A 115 2.24 1.79 -32.60
CA THR A 115 2.57 2.49 -33.85
C THR A 115 3.70 1.80 -34.61
N ASP A 116 3.57 1.63 -35.92
CA ASP A 116 4.61 0.99 -36.76
C ASP A 116 5.94 1.77 -36.76
N LYS A 117 5.88 3.10 -36.63
CA LYS A 117 7.05 3.99 -36.73
C LYS A 117 7.96 3.96 -35.49
N PHE A 118 7.41 3.69 -34.31
CA PHE A 118 8.14 3.74 -33.03
C PHE A 118 8.14 2.41 -32.27
N SER A 119 7.88 1.30 -32.96
CA SER A 119 7.77 -0.05 -32.38
C SER A 119 9.11 -0.67 -31.93
N ASN A 120 10.23 0.07 -31.99
CA ASN A 120 11.52 -0.47 -31.54
C ASN A 120 11.52 -0.72 -30.03
N ARG A 121 11.69 -1.98 -29.64
CA ARG A 121 11.69 -2.43 -28.23
C ARG A 121 12.70 -1.69 -27.36
N LEU A 122 13.89 -1.40 -27.90
CA LEU A 122 14.91 -0.68 -27.14
C LEU A 122 14.43 0.74 -26.82
N LEU A 123 13.86 1.43 -27.79
CA LEU A 123 13.34 2.79 -27.63
C LEU A 123 12.22 2.83 -26.59
N ILE A 124 11.26 1.91 -26.66
CA ILE A 124 10.14 1.82 -25.71
C ILE A 124 10.65 1.60 -24.28
N ASN A 125 11.63 0.70 -24.09
CA ASN A 125 12.21 0.45 -22.76
C ASN A 125 12.99 1.67 -22.24
N ILE A 126 13.73 2.38 -23.11
CA ILE A 126 14.43 3.61 -22.72
C ILE A 126 13.41 4.65 -22.25
N VAL A 127 12.37 4.93 -23.05
CA VAL A 127 11.33 5.91 -22.69
C VAL A 127 10.63 5.51 -21.39
N HIS A 128 10.25 4.23 -21.25
CA HIS A 128 9.68 3.67 -20.02
C HIS A 128 10.55 4.01 -18.80
N HIS A 129 11.83 3.64 -18.82
CA HIS A 129 12.71 3.80 -17.66
C HIS A 129 13.05 5.27 -17.41
N THR A 130 13.22 6.08 -18.44
CA THR A 130 13.42 7.53 -18.31
C THR A 130 12.22 8.18 -17.63
N LEU A 131 10.99 7.88 -18.06
CA LEU A 131 9.79 8.45 -17.44
C LEU A 131 9.66 8.06 -15.96
N GLN A 132 9.96 6.80 -15.62
CA GLN A 132 9.94 6.34 -14.23
C GLN A 132 11.01 7.02 -13.36
N SER A 133 12.24 7.14 -13.87
CA SER A 133 13.34 7.82 -13.16
C SER A 133 13.04 9.28 -12.93
N LEU A 134 12.38 9.96 -13.89
CA LEU A 134 11.97 11.36 -13.75
C LEU A 134 10.93 11.56 -12.65
N LEU A 135 9.92 10.70 -12.54
CA LEU A 135 8.94 10.75 -11.44
C LEU A 135 9.62 10.61 -10.07
N PHE A 136 10.51 9.63 -9.96
CA PHE A 136 11.22 9.37 -8.71
C PHE A 136 12.16 10.52 -8.36
N PHE A 137 12.93 11.01 -9.34
CA PHE A 137 13.82 12.15 -9.15
C PHE A 137 13.05 13.41 -8.71
N PHE A 138 11.93 13.72 -9.37
CA PHE A 138 11.04 14.81 -8.97
C PHE A 138 10.59 14.68 -7.51
N THR A 139 10.16 13.47 -7.11
CA THR A 139 9.72 13.19 -5.74
C THR A 139 10.84 13.47 -4.72
N ILE A 140 12.06 13.01 -4.99
CA ILE A 140 13.22 13.26 -4.12
C ILE A 140 13.58 14.75 -4.07
N VAL A 141 13.56 15.45 -5.21
CA VAL A 141 13.84 16.89 -5.25
C VAL A 141 12.82 17.67 -4.42
N CYS A 142 11.52 17.35 -4.52
CA CYS A 142 10.49 17.96 -3.69
C CYS A 142 10.76 17.74 -2.21
N ILE A 143 11.13 16.51 -1.80
CA ILE A 143 11.41 16.19 -0.40
C ILE A 143 12.65 16.92 0.14
N VAL A 144 13.71 17.03 -0.65
CA VAL A 144 14.97 17.65 -0.22
C VAL A 144 14.88 19.18 -0.21
N TRP A 145 14.18 19.75 -1.18
CA TRP A 145 14.11 21.21 -1.34
C TRP A 145 12.99 21.87 -0.53
N ARG A 146 11.97 21.10 -0.11
CA ARG A 146 10.91 21.59 0.76
C ARG A 146 11.20 21.21 2.20
N ASP A 147 11.07 22.16 3.11
CA ASP A 147 11.22 21.97 4.56
C ASP A 147 9.98 21.26 5.16
N TRP A 148 9.61 20.13 4.60
CA TRP A 148 8.46 19.35 5.06
C TRP A 148 8.78 18.57 6.34
N ASN A 149 7.79 18.50 7.23
CA ASN A 149 7.83 17.58 8.36
C ASN A 149 7.97 16.12 7.88
N LEU A 150 8.54 15.26 8.73
CA LEU A 150 8.82 13.86 8.40
C LEU A 150 7.60 13.11 7.85
N ILE A 151 6.41 13.34 8.42
CA ILE A 151 5.17 12.69 7.99
C ILE A 151 4.83 13.05 6.53
N HIS A 152 4.95 14.33 6.17
CA HIS A 152 4.71 14.83 4.82
C HIS A 152 5.73 14.26 3.82
N ALA A 153 7.03 14.31 4.16
CA ALA A 153 8.10 13.77 3.33
C ALA A 153 7.93 12.26 3.07
N VAL A 154 7.66 11.48 4.12
CA VAL A 154 7.43 10.03 4.00
C VAL A 154 6.18 9.74 3.17
N SER A 155 5.10 10.50 3.33
CA SER A 155 3.87 10.31 2.55
C SER A 155 4.10 10.54 1.04
N ALA A 156 4.79 11.62 0.66
CA ALA A 156 5.13 11.90 -0.75
C ALA A 156 6.09 10.88 -1.35
N PHE A 157 7.01 10.36 -0.54
CA PHE A 157 7.91 9.30 -0.96
C PHE A 157 7.16 8.00 -1.23
N ILE A 158 6.29 7.57 -0.31
CA ILE A 158 5.50 6.34 -0.46
C ILE A 158 4.57 6.44 -1.68
N GLU A 159 3.85 7.56 -1.85
CA GLU A 159 3.00 7.79 -3.02
C GLU A 159 3.80 7.71 -4.32
N GLY A 160 4.97 8.37 -4.38
CA GLY A 160 5.87 8.31 -5.53
C GLY A 160 6.35 6.89 -5.85
N LEU A 161 6.66 6.09 -4.83
CA LEU A 161 7.02 4.67 -5.01
C LEU A 161 5.86 3.82 -5.52
N VAL A 162 4.66 4.00 -4.96
CA VAL A 162 3.45 3.28 -5.39
C VAL A 162 3.15 3.58 -6.86
N LEU A 163 3.18 4.85 -7.26
CA LEU A 163 2.95 5.26 -8.65
C LEU A 163 4.04 4.72 -9.59
N LEU A 164 5.32 4.75 -9.17
CA LEU A 164 6.41 4.15 -9.95
C LEU A 164 6.19 2.66 -10.20
N MET A 165 5.81 1.91 -9.16
CA MET A 165 5.50 0.47 -9.28
C MET A 165 4.28 0.23 -10.17
N LYS A 166 3.23 1.05 -10.02
CA LYS A 166 2.02 0.96 -10.85
C LYS A 166 2.32 1.22 -12.32
N MET A 167 3.07 2.28 -12.65
CA MET A 167 3.54 2.55 -14.00
C MET A 167 4.33 1.37 -14.57
N HIS A 168 5.23 0.78 -13.75
CA HIS A 168 6.04 -0.36 -14.17
C HIS A 168 5.16 -1.52 -14.61
N SER A 169 4.24 -1.92 -13.72
CA SER A 169 3.42 -3.09 -13.93
C SER A 169 2.48 -2.90 -15.11
N TYR A 170 1.86 -1.73 -15.26
CA TYR A 170 0.92 -1.48 -16.35
C TYR A 170 1.58 -1.60 -17.72
N ILE A 171 2.71 -0.91 -17.93
CA ILE A 171 3.42 -0.92 -19.21
C ILE A 171 3.90 -2.34 -19.53
N ARG A 172 4.55 -3.00 -18.58
CA ARG A 172 5.06 -4.36 -18.77
C ARG A 172 3.97 -5.35 -19.16
N THR A 173 2.85 -5.34 -18.44
CA THR A 173 1.74 -6.26 -18.70
C THR A 173 1.09 -5.98 -20.06
N LYS A 174 0.82 -4.71 -20.42
CA LYS A 174 0.23 -4.38 -21.73
C LYS A 174 1.14 -4.76 -22.90
N LEU A 175 2.45 -4.54 -22.77
CA LEU A 175 3.43 -4.93 -23.80
C LEU A 175 3.51 -6.47 -23.93
N GLU A 176 3.47 -7.21 -22.82
CA GLU A 176 3.50 -8.67 -22.85
C GLU A 176 2.23 -9.28 -23.45
N ILE A 177 1.06 -8.69 -23.17
CA ILE A 177 -0.22 -9.11 -23.76
C ILE A 177 -0.22 -8.84 -25.26
N SER A 178 0.19 -7.63 -25.67
CA SER A 178 0.31 -7.29 -27.10
C SER A 178 1.20 -8.28 -27.84
N ARG A 179 2.31 -8.69 -27.22
CA ARG A 179 3.23 -9.68 -27.77
C ARG A 179 2.59 -11.07 -27.87
N THR A 180 1.89 -11.49 -26.83
CA THR A 180 1.26 -12.82 -26.76
C THR A 180 0.10 -12.95 -27.74
N GLU A 181 -0.72 -11.90 -27.85
CA GLU A 181 -1.91 -11.86 -28.70
C GLU A 181 -1.63 -11.37 -30.12
N GLN A 182 -0.39 -10.91 -30.41
CA GLN A 182 0.03 -10.31 -31.69
C GLN A 182 -0.91 -9.18 -32.16
N LYS A 183 -1.41 -8.40 -31.20
CA LYS A 183 -2.31 -7.27 -31.45
C LYS A 183 -1.70 -5.99 -30.88
N PRO A 184 -1.90 -4.83 -31.52
CA PRO A 184 -1.42 -3.57 -30.97
C PRO A 184 -2.07 -3.34 -29.59
N PRO A 185 -1.30 -2.88 -28.58
CA PRO A 185 -1.86 -2.62 -27.27
C PRO A 185 -2.83 -1.43 -27.35
N SER A 186 -3.99 -1.55 -26.72
CA SER A 186 -4.96 -0.45 -26.61
C SER A 186 -4.65 0.41 -25.37
N PRO A 187 -4.23 1.67 -25.52
CA PRO A 187 -4.08 2.59 -24.40
C PRO A 187 -5.46 3.11 -24.01
N ASP A 188 -6.10 2.47 -23.04
CA ASP A 188 -7.35 2.96 -22.46
C ASP A 188 -7.07 3.77 -21.19
N ILE A 189 -7.42 5.05 -21.23
CA ILE A 189 -7.27 5.97 -20.10
C ILE A 189 -8.17 5.51 -18.94
N LYS A 190 -9.40 5.04 -19.22
CA LYS A 190 -10.35 4.64 -18.18
C LYS A 190 -9.85 3.43 -17.40
N ASP A 191 -9.36 2.42 -18.11
CA ASP A 191 -8.72 1.24 -17.54
C ASP A 191 -7.52 1.62 -16.65
N TYR A 192 -6.66 2.53 -17.13
CA TYR A 192 -5.51 2.99 -16.35
C TYR A 192 -5.92 3.81 -15.11
N THR A 193 -6.88 4.74 -15.24
CA THR A 193 -7.43 5.51 -14.11
C THR A 193 -8.02 4.59 -13.05
N MET A 194 -8.80 3.58 -13.46
CA MET A 194 -9.34 2.59 -12.54
C MET A 194 -8.22 1.81 -11.84
N TYR A 195 -7.19 1.41 -12.56
CA TYR A 195 -6.03 0.74 -11.99
C TYR A 195 -5.25 1.61 -10.99
N LEU A 196 -5.12 2.91 -11.23
CA LEU A 196 -4.47 3.82 -10.27
C LEU A 196 -5.19 3.81 -8.91
N LEU A 197 -6.53 3.75 -8.91
CA LEU A 197 -7.35 3.75 -7.70
C LEU A 197 -7.44 2.39 -7.00
N ILE A 198 -7.29 1.28 -7.74
CA ILE A 198 -7.34 -0.07 -7.17
C ILE A 198 -6.14 -0.26 -6.22
N PRO A 199 -6.33 -0.80 -5.01
CA PRO A 199 -5.26 -1.03 -4.02
C PRO A 199 -4.35 -2.23 -4.38
N SER A 200 -3.94 -2.34 -5.63
CA SER A 200 -2.98 -3.34 -6.13
C SER A 200 -1.83 -2.67 -6.89
N LEU A 201 -0.62 -3.19 -6.69
CA LEU A 201 0.59 -2.76 -7.39
C LEU A 201 0.83 -3.51 -8.71
N VAL A 202 0.09 -4.61 -8.92
CA VAL A 202 0.19 -5.44 -10.12
C VAL A 202 -1.06 -5.23 -10.97
N TYR A 203 -0.86 -4.79 -12.19
CA TYR A 203 -1.92 -4.61 -13.18
C TYR A 203 -2.32 -5.96 -13.80
N GLU A 204 -3.62 -6.20 -13.82
CA GLU A 204 -4.27 -7.33 -14.49
C GLU A 204 -5.35 -6.77 -15.44
N PRO A 205 -5.50 -7.29 -16.67
CA PRO A 205 -6.51 -6.81 -17.62
C PRO A 205 -7.95 -6.96 -17.14
N LYS A 206 -8.20 -7.99 -16.31
CA LYS A 206 -9.52 -8.30 -15.77
C LYS A 206 -9.41 -8.62 -14.29
N PHE A 207 -9.54 -7.59 -13.46
CA PHE A 207 -9.68 -7.78 -12.02
C PHE A 207 -11.01 -8.44 -11.68
N PRO A 208 -11.06 -9.36 -10.69
CA PRO A 208 -12.32 -9.88 -10.18
C PRO A 208 -13.08 -8.75 -9.48
N ARG A 209 -14.35 -8.57 -9.85
CA ARG A 209 -15.18 -7.47 -9.35
C ARG A 209 -16.29 -7.94 -8.42
N THR A 210 -16.68 -7.11 -7.46
CA THR A 210 -17.89 -7.28 -6.66
C THR A 210 -19.10 -6.65 -7.34
N ASP A 211 -20.31 -7.15 -7.07
CA ASP A 211 -21.54 -6.67 -7.73
C ASP A 211 -22.08 -5.35 -7.15
N ARG A 212 -21.79 -5.07 -5.88
CA ARG A 212 -22.33 -3.90 -5.15
C ARG A 212 -21.35 -3.36 -4.11
N ILE A 213 -21.48 -2.07 -3.82
CA ILE A 213 -20.79 -1.40 -2.71
C ILE A 213 -21.59 -1.60 -1.43
N ARG A 214 -20.98 -2.20 -0.40
CA ARG A 214 -21.55 -2.34 0.93
C ARG A 214 -21.18 -1.13 1.79
N TRP A 215 -22.04 -0.12 1.83
CA TRP A 215 -21.78 1.11 2.60
C TRP A 215 -21.56 0.88 4.10
N GLY A 216 -22.28 -0.06 4.72
CA GLY A 216 -22.07 -0.41 6.13
C GLY A 216 -20.65 -0.92 6.40
N TYR A 217 -20.10 -1.70 5.48
CA TYR A 217 -18.72 -2.18 5.54
C TYR A 217 -17.70 -1.03 5.47
N ILE A 218 -17.93 -0.06 4.59
CA ILE A 218 -17.06 1.13 4.48
C ILE A 218 -17.09 1.93 5.78
N VAL A 219 -18.27 2.15 6.36
CA VAL A 219 -18.42 2.87 7.63
C VAL A 219 -17.69 2.13 8.77
N GLU A 220 -17.79 0.81 8.82
CA GLU A 220 -17.09 -0.02 9.81
C GLU A 220 -15.56 0.08 9.67
N LYS A 221 -15.03 -0.02 8.44
CA LYS A 221 -13.59 0.14 8.18
C LYS A 221 -13.12 1.57 8.45
N ALA A 222 -13.93 2.59 8.14
CA ALA A 222 -13.64 3.99 8.45
C ALA A 222 -13.60 4.23 9.97
N PHE A 223 -14.56 3.70 10.71
CA PHE A 223 -14.58 3.78 12.18
C PHE A 223 -13.35 3.08 12.79
N SER A 224 -13.02 1.88 12.30
CA SER A 224 -11.85 1.12 12.73
C SER A 224 -10.54 1.87 12.43
N ALA A 225 -10.44 2.52 11.27
CA ALA A 225 -9.29 3.35 10.92
C ALA A 225 -9.15 4.57 11.84
N ILE A 226 -10.24 5.31 12.11
CA ILE A 226 -10.23 6.46 13.00
C ILE A 226 -9.82 6.05 14.41
N MET A 227 -10.36 4.94 14.92
CA MET A 227 -10.00 4.39 16.23
C MET A 227 -8.52 3.97 16.28
N GLY A 228 -8.04 3.28 15.23
CA GLY A 228 -6.64 2.87 15.11
C GLY A 228 -5.67 4.05 15.05
N ILE A 229 -5.98 5.08 14.26
CA ILE A 229 -5.18 6.31 14.17
C ILE A 229 -5.17 7.04 15.52
N SER A 230 -6.31 7.11 16.21
CA SER A 230 -6.41 7.72 17.55
C SER A 230 -5.57 6.96 18.58
N MET A 231 -5.61 5.62 18.56
CA MET A 231 -4.78 4.79 19.43
C MET A 231 -3.29 4.96 19.12
N LEU A 232 -2.91 4.98 17.84
CA LEU A 232 -1.54 5.21 17.40
C LEU A 232 -1.04 6.58 17.90
N TYR A 233 -1.87 7.62 17.77
CA TYR A 233 -1.55 8.96 18.26
C TYR A 233 -1.31 8.98 19.77
N ILE A 234 -2.18 8.35 20.55
CA ILE A 234 -2.05 8.27 22.01
C ILE A 234 -0.76 7.52 22.39
N ILE A 235 -0.45 6.40 21.73
CA ILE A 235 0.77 5.64 22.01
C ILE A 235 2.02 6.49 21.73
N VAL A 236 2.06 7.17 20.58
CA VAL A 236 3.20 8.01 20.22
C VAL A 236 3.38 9.16 21.23
N THR A 237 2.31 9.88 21.57
CA THR A 237 2.38 11.05 22.43
C THR A 237 2.58 10.72 23.91
N THR A 238 2.02 9.61 24.39
CA THR A 238 2.07 9.25 25.83
C THR A 238 3.24 8.33 26.15
N HIS A 239 3.64 7.44 25.23
CA HIS A 239 4.65 6.41 25.51
C HIS A 239 5.93 6.55 24.69
N VAL A 240 5.88 7.01 23.43
CA VAL A 240 7.07 7.07 22.57
C VAL A 240 7.86 8.36 22.79
N ILE A 241 7.22 9.53 22.62
CA ILE A 241 7.90 10.83 22.68
C ILE A 241 8.59 11.06 24.04
N PRO A 242 7.94 10.88 25.20
CA PRO A 242 8.60 11.12 26.49
C PRO A 242 9.81 10.20 26.72
N ARG A 243 9.70 8.92 26.33
CA ARG A 243 10.79 7.95 26.46
C ARG A 243 11.96 8.26 25.53
N LEU A 244 11.69 8.88 24.39
CA LEU A 244 12.72 9.32 23.46
C LEU A 244 13.45 10.56 23.98
N GLU A 245 12.74 11.51 24.60
CA GLU A 245 13.34 12.70 25.22
C GLU A 245 14.24 12.31 26.41
N ASP A 246 13.77 11.39 27.25
CA ASP A 246 14.55 10.89 28.40
C ASP A 246 15.78 10.06 27.97
N SER A 247 15.78 9.52 26.74
CA SER A 247 16.82 8.61 26.25
C SER A 247 18.22 9.21 26.18
N GLY A 248 18.32 10.55 26.11
CA GLY A 248 19.60 11.26 26.13
C GLY A 248 20.26 11.31 27.52
N THR A 249 19.53 10.94 28.57
CA THR A 249 20.00 11.03 29.98
C THR A 249 20.15 9.67 30.67
N VAL A 250 19.39 8.67 30.23
CA VAL A 250 19.40 7.32 30.83
C VAL A 250 20.28 6.35 30.04
N ASN A 251 20.61 5.21 30.65
CA ASN A 251 21.38 4.16 29.98
C ASN A 251 20.71 3.75 28.65
N PRO A 252 21.45 3.74 27.52
CA PRO A 252 20.87 3.54 26.18
C PRO A 252 20.17 2.18 26.04
N ALA A 253 20.68 1.15 26.71
CA ALA A 253 20.07 -0.18 26.71
C ALA A 253 18.66 -0.18 27.36
N LEU A 254 18.46 0.61 28.43
CA LEU A 254 17.18 0.70 29.11
C LEU A 254 16.15 1.45 28.25
N SER A 255 16.58 2.50 27.55
CA SER A 255 15.75 3.23 26.58
C SER A 255 15.21 2.29 25.50
N ILE A 256 16.09 1.49 24.89
CA ILE A 256 15.72 0.55 23.82
C ILE A 256 14.69 -0.46 24.32
N VAL A 257 14.92 -1.07 25.49
CA VAL A 257 14.00 -2.06 26.07
C VAL A 257 12.64 -1.42 26.38
N SER A 258 12.63 -0.19 26.92
CA SER A 258 11.38 0.51 27.25
C SER A 258 10.57 0.93 26.01
N LEU A 259 11.24 1.18 24.88
CA LEU A 259 10.62 1.58 23.62
C LEU A 259 10.16 0.40 22.76
N LEU A 260 10.65 -0.83 23.03
CA LEU A 260 10.36 -2.01 22.23
C LEU A 260 8.85 -2.31 22.16
N LEU A 261 8.16 -2.30 23.30
CA LEU A 261 6.72 -2.59 23.37
C LEU A 261 5.86 -1.50 22.71
N PRO A 262 6.05 -0.19 23.00
CA PRO A 262 5.37 0.88 22.28
C PRO A 262 5.58 0.82 20.75
N PHE A 263 6.80 0.57 20.28
CA PHE A 263 7.07 0.46 18.84
C PHE A 263 6.42 -0.76 18.21
N LEU A 264 6.38 -1.91 18.90
CA LEU A 264 5.63 -3.07 18.44
C LEU A 264 4.14 -2.74 18.29
N GLY A 265 3.55 -2.03 19.27
CA GLY A 265 2.18 -1.53 19.19
C GLY A 265 1.95 -0.62 17.99
N CYS A 266 2.83 0.37 17.78
CA CYS A 266 2.77 1.26 16.62
C CYS A 266 2.88 0.50 15.29
N TYR A 267 3.77 -0.49 15.21
CA TYR A 267 3.97 -1.31 14.02
C TYR A 267 2.70 -2.11 13.68
N LEU A 268 2.15 -2.84 14.65
CA LEU A 268 0.94 -3.66 14.45
C LEU A 268 -0.28 -2.79 14.10
N LEU A 269 -0.43 -1.64 14.77
CA LEU A 269 -1.51 -0.69 14.45
C LEU A 269 -1.35 -0.10 13.05
N THR A 270 -0.15 0.32 12.67
CA THR A 270 0.11 0.86 11.32
C THR A 270 -0.22 -0.19 10.25
N TRP A 271 0.20 -1.44 10.47
CA TRP A 271 -0.15 -2.55 9.58
C TRP A 271 -1.67 -2.74 9.48
N PHE A 272 -2.37 -2.79 10.61
CA PHE A 272 -3.83 -2.97 10.65
C PHE A 272 -4.57 -1.81 9.96
N ILE A 273 -4.17 -0.57 10.21
CA ILE A 273 -4.77 0.62 9.60
C ILE A 273 -4.60 0.59 8.07
N ILE A 274 -3.39 0.32 7.58
CA ILE A 274 -3.11 0.35 6.14
C ILE A 274 -3.76 -0.82 5.43
N PHE A 275 -3.43 -2.05 5.82
CA PHE A 275 -3.80 -3.23 5.06
C PHE A 275 -5.23 -3.70 5.33
N GLU A 276 -5.68 -3.66 6.59
CA GLU A 276 -6.99 -4.19 6.96
C GLU A 276 -8.10 -3.13 6.89
N CYS A 277 -7.81 -1.85 7.19
CA CYS A 277 -8.82 -0.79 7.08
C CYS A 277 -8.78 -0.08 5.72
N ILE A 278 -7.66 0.57 5.37
CA ILE A 278 -7.57 1.45 4.20
C ILE A 278 -7.66 0.65 2.90
N CYS A 279 -6.80 -0.36 2.69
CA CYS A 279 -6.81 -1.15 1.45
C CYS A 279 -8.15 -1.84 1.21
N ASN A 280 -8.77 -2.41 2.24
CA ASN A 280 -10.11 -3.01 2.13
C ASN A 280 -11.22 -1.97 1.85
N GLY A 281 -11.12 -0.77 2.43
CA GLY A 281 -12.03 0.34 2.13
C GLY A 281 -11.94 0.75 0.65
N PHE A 282 -10.72 0.97 0.15
CA PHE A 282 -10.48 1.27 -1.27
C PHE A 282 -10.87 0.12 -2.19
N ALA A 283 -10.68 -1.14 -1.77
CA ALA A 283 -11.11 -2.31 -2.51
C ALA A 283 -12.62 -2.32 -2.70
N GLU A 284 -13.40 -2.06 -1.64
CA GLU A 284 -14.85 -1.98 -1.72
C GLU A 284 -15.31 -0.83 -2.63
N VAL A 285 -14.72 0.37 -2.50
CA VAL A 285 -15.06 1.54 -3.34
C VAL A 285 -14.74 1.30 -4.82
N THR A 286 -13.66 0.57 -5.11
CA THR A 286 -13.25 0.22 -6.47
C THR A 286 -13.85 -1.09 -6.97
N TYR A 287 -14.80 -1.70 -6.25
CA TYR A 287 -15.39 -2.99 -6.59
C TYR A 287 -14.38 -4.13 -6.74
N LEU A 288 -13.21 -4.08 -6.09
CA LEU A 288 -12.23 -5.16 -6.11
C LEU A 288 -12.69 -6.30 -5.19
N ALA A 289 -12.79 -7.51 -5.75
CA ALA A 289 -13.15 -8.71 -5.00
C ALA A 289 -11.95 -9.42 -4.36
N ASP A 290 -10.74 -9.23 -4.90
CA ASP A 290 -9.53 -9.79 -4.29
C ASP A 290 -9.05 -8.91 -3.13
N ARG A 291 -9.23 -9.41 -1.90
CA ARG A 291 -8.88 -8.71 -0.65
C ARG A 291 -7.75 -9.40 0.11
N ASP A 292 -7.01 -10.28 -0.56
CA ASP A 292 -5.84 -10.94 0.01
C ASP A 292 -4.60 -10.04 -0.11
N PHE A 293 -4.61 -8.95 0.67
CA PHE A 293 -3.49 -7.99 0.76
C PHE A 293 -2.33 -8.52 1.59
N TYR A 294 -2.61 -9.48 2.47
CA TYR A 294 -1.65 -10.13 3.34
C TYR A 294 -2.08 -11.58 3.55
N ALA A 295 -1.10 -12.48 3.49
CA ALA A 295 -1.34 -13.88 3.80
C ALA A 295 -1.48 -14.06 5.33
N VAL A 296 -2.25 -15.09 5.73
CA VAL A 296 -2.33 -15.60 7.10
C VAL A 296 -1.09 -16.44 7.42
#